data_AF-A0A317Z699-F1
#
_entry.id   AF-A0A317Z699-F1
#
_cell.length_a   1.000
_cell.length_b   1.000
_cell.length_c   1.000
_cell.angle_alpha   90.00
_cell.angle_beta   90.00
_cell.angle_gamma   90.00
#
_symmetry.space_group_name_H-M   'P 1'
#
loop_
_entity.id
_entity.type
_entity.pdbx_description
1 polymer ?
#
loop_
_entity_poly.entity_id
_entity_poly.type
_entity_poly.pdbx_seq_one_letter_code
_entity_poly.pdbx_strand_id
1 'polypeptide(L)' 'MNYDVIIIGAGPAGIYSSIILKRGIPTQNVEENISVGIIEKGLIGGFTRYAHIQISKQWSFSGSNLISNLYNEAKN' A
#
# COMPACT_ATOMS: atom_id res chain seq x y z
N MET A 1 -21.64 3.79 4.48
CA MET A 1 -21.26 4.95 3.62
C MET A 1 -20.21 4.47 2.63
N ASN A 2 -20.19 5.04 1.42
CA ASN A 2 -19.22 4.65 0.39
C ASN A 2 -18.18 5.75 0.23
N TYR A 3 -16.90 5.38 0.25
CA TYR A 3 -15.77 6.29 0.09
C TYR A 3 -14.88 5.83 -1.06
N ASP A 4 -14.50 6.76 -1.93
CA ASP A 4 -13.51 6.55 -2.97
C ASP A 4 -12.22 7.30 -2.60
N VAL A 5 -11.13 6.56 -2.44
CA VAL A 5 -9.83 7.11 -2.02
C VAL A 5 -8.84 7.02 -3.17
N ILE A 6 -8.24 8.16 -3.54
CA ILE A 6 -7.13 8.22 -4.48
C ILE A 6 -5.83 8.45 -3.71
N ILE A 7 -4.88 7.53 -3.89
CA ILE A 7 -3.52 7.64 -3.36
C ILE A 7 -2.59 8.09 -4.49
N ILE A 8 -1.84 9.18 -4.26
CA ILE A 8 -0.82 9.64 -5.20
C ILE A 8 0.56 9.17 -4.74
N GLY A 9 1.17 8.31 -5.56
CA GLY A 9 2.45 7.66 -5.32
C GLY A 9 2.29 6.21 -4.88
N ALA A 10 2.79 5.28 -5.69
CA ALA A 10 2.86 3.84 -5.40
C ALA A 10 4.22 3.44 -4.80
N GLY A 11 4.80 4.30 -3.95
CA GLY A 11 5.89 3.92 -3.07
C GLY A 11 5.41 3.01 -1.92
N PRO A 12 6.30 2.63 -0.98
CA PRO A 12 5.94 1.74 0.12
C PRO A 12 4.81 2.29 0.99
N ALA A 13 4.83 3.60 1.25
CA ALA A 13 3.79 4.27 2.01
C ALA A 13 2.42 4.19 1.32
N GLY A 14 2.35 4.54 0.03
CA GLY A 14 1.09 4.51 -0.71
C GLY A 14 0.52 3.11 -0.86
N ILE A 15 1.39 2.11 -1.12
CA ILE A 15 0.94 0.72 -1.20
C ILE A 15 0.47 0.22 0.19
N TYR A 16 1.22 0.48 1.26
CA TYR A 16 0.83 0.07 2.61
C TYR A 16 -0.49 0.73 3.06
N SER A 17 -0.66 2.02 2.82
CA SER A 17 -1.91 2.73 3.09
C SER A 17 -3.10 2.10 2.35
N SER A 18 -2.91 1.68 1.09
CA SER A 18 -3.97 1.01 0.33
C SER A 18 -4.39 -0.34 0.94
N ILE A 19 -3.43 -1.11 1.46
CA ILE A 19 -3.68 -2.39 2.14
C ILE A 19 -4.49 -2.16 3.43
N ILE A 20 -4.11 -1.16 4.22
CA ILE A 20 -4.80 -0.86 5.49
C ILE A 20 -6.21 -0.33 5.23
N LEU A 21 -6.40 0.52 4.22
CA LEU A 21 -7.72 1.03 3.84
C LEU A 21 -8.66 -0.07 3.33
N LYS A 22 -8.12 -1.07 2.61
CA LYS A 22 -8.91 -2.21 2.10
C LYS A 22 -9.22 -3.26 3.17
N ARG A 23 -8.24 -3.63 3.99
CA ARG A 23 -8.42 -4.62 5.06
C ARG A 23 -9.23 -4.08 6.24
N GLY A 24 -9.12 -2.78 6.40
CA GLY A 24 -9.65 -2.06 7.53
C GLY A 24 -8.80 -2.15 8.78
N ILE A 25 -9.03 -1.16 9.64
CA ILE A 25 -8.48 -1.12 11.00
C ILE A 25 -9.55 -1.59 11.98
N PRO A 26 -9.18 -2.08 13.18
CA PRO A 26 -10.15 -2.58 14.17
C PRO A 26 -11.25 -1.58 14.56
N THR A 27 -11.04 -0.29 14.31
CA THR A 27 -11.99 0.79 14.59
C THR A 27 -12.84 1.18 13.37
N GLN A 28 -12.67 0.52 12.22
CA GLN A 28 -13.47 0.81 11.03
C GLN A 28 -14.91 0.33 11.23
N ASN A 29 -15.87 1.15 10.81
CA ASN A 29 -17.26 0.74 10.85
C ASN A 29 -17.54 -0.27 9.72
N VAL A 30 -18.16 -1.40 10.05
CA VAL A 30 -18.43 -2.51 9.12
C VAL A 30 -19.31 -2.06 7.93
N GLU A 31 -20.07 -0.98 8.08
CA GLU A 31 -20.91 -0.41 7.03
C GLU A 31 -20.17 0.57 6.09
N GLU A 32 -18.87 0.78 6.28
CA GLU A 32 -18.04 1.62 5.42
C GLU A 32 -17.43 0.80 4.29
N ASN A 33 -17.86 1.08 3.07
CA ASN A 33 -17.29 0.50 1.87
C ASN A 33 -16.26 1.46 1.27
N ILE A 34 -14.99 1.06 1.27
CA ILE A 34 -13.87 1.90 0.80
C ILE A 34 -13.31 1.31 -0.50
N SER A 35 -13.39 2.09 -1.58
CA SER A 35 -12.69 1.81 -2.83
C SER A 35 -11.37 2.58 -2.86
N VAL A 36 -10.29 1.96 -3.35
CA VAL A 36 -8.96 2.58 -3.38
C VAL A 36 -8.35 2.50 -4.78
N GLY A 37 -7.97 3.65 -5.33
CA GLY A 37 -7.18 3.77 -6.55
C GLY A 37 -5.79 4.35 -6.25
N ILE A 38 -4.74 3.83 -6.87
CA ILE A 38 -3.37 4.36 -6.74
C ILE A 38 -2.91 4.88 -8.09
N ILE A 39 -2.40 6.12 -8.11
CA ILE A 39 -1.81 6.76 -9.29
C ILE A 39 -0.31 6.94 -9.05
N GLU A 40 0.50 6.43 -9.97
CA GLU A 40 1.97 6.54 -9.91
C GLU A 40 2.48 7.09 -11.25
N LYS A 41 3.43 8.04 -11.17
CA LYS A 41 4.08 8.63 -12.34
C LYS A 41 5.14 7.70 -12.92
N GLY A 42 5.85 6.98 -12.06
CA GLY A 42 6.94 6.09 -12.40
C GLY A 42 6.60 4.62 -12.22
N LEU A 43 7.56 3.86 -11.67
CA LEU A 43 7.41 2.43 -11.43
C LEU A 43 6.96 2.16 -10.00
N ILE A 44 6.02 1.25 -9.85
CA ILE A 44 5.49 0.81 -8.55
C ILE A 44 6.64 0.35 -7.64
N GLY A 45 6.60 0.79 -6.39
CA GLY A 45 7.59 0.56 -5.34
C GLY A 45 8.49 1.75 -5.06
N GLY A 46 8.65 2.71 -5.97
CA GLY A 46 9.49 3.88 -5.72
C GLY A 46 10.91 3.51 -5.26
N PHE A 47 11.38 4.08 -4.15
CA PHE A 47 12.75 3.85 -3.65
C PHE A 47 13.03 2.44 -3.11
N THR A 48 12.03 1.61 -2.75
CA THR A 48 12.30 0.20 -2.35
C THR A 48 12.83 -0.64 -3.50
N ARG A 49 12.72 -0.16 -4.75
CA ARG A 49 13.33 -0.80 -5.91
C ARG A 49 14.85 -0.74 -5.90
N TYR A 50 15.42 0.25 -5.19
CA TYR A 50 16.83 0.59 -5.29
C TYR A 50 17.58 0.48 -3.96
N ALA A 51 16.87 0.39 -2.83
CA ALA A 51 17.47 0.26 -1.51
C ALA A 51 16.61 -0.62 -0.58
N HIS A 52 17.27 -1.27 0.38
CA HIS A 52 16.60 -1.93 1.49
C HIS A 52 16.02 -0.86 2.43
N ILE A 53 14.70 -0.71 2.45
CA ILE A 53 14.01 0.23 3.34
C ILE A 53 13.60 -0.51 4.61
N GLN A 54 14.07 -0.06 5.76
CA GLN A 54 13.63 -0.56 7.05
C GLN A 54 12.66 0.45 7.67
N ILE A 55 11.37 0.11 7.72
CA ILE A 55 10.33 0.97 8.30
C ILE A 55 10.30 0.83 9.84
N SER A 56 10.71 -0.32 10.39
CA SER A 56 10.90 -0.49 11.84
C SER A 56 11.98 -1.53 12.14
N LYS A 57 12.38 -1.70 13.41
CA LYS A 57 13.30 -2.77 13.82
C LYS A 57 12.84 -4.18 13.38
N GLN A 58 11.54 -4.37 13.13
CA GLN A 58 10.94 -5.63 12.69
C GLN A 58 10.48 -5.63 11.23
N TRP A 59 10.32 -4.46 10.60
CA TRP A 59 9.77 -4.33 9.25
C TRP A 59 10.84 -3.78 8.33
N SER A 60 11.42 -4.68 7.54
CA SER A 60 12.40 -4.32 6.52
C SER A 60 12.05 -4.91 5.16
N PHE A 61 12.39 -4.15 4.13
CA PHE A 61 11.83 -4.26 2.80
C PHE A 61 12.95 -4.16 1.78
N SER A 62 13.26 -5.27 1.09
CA SER A 62 14.23 -5.24 0.00
C SER A 62 13.82 -6.10 -1.18
N GLY A 63 14.29 -5.68 -2.34
CA GLY A 63 14.22 -6.44 -3.58
C GLY A 63 12.87 -6.39 -4.29
N SER A 64 12.91 -6.81 -5.55
CA SER A 64 11.77 -6.89 -6.46
C SER A 64 10.60 -7.72 -5.93
N ASN A 65 10.86 -8.73 -5.08
CA ASN A 65 9.86 -9.65 -4.56
C ASN A 65 8.88 -8.97 -3.61
N LEU A 66 9.33 -7.99 -2.82
CA LEU A 66 8.45 -7.29 -1.89
C LEU A 66 7.41 -6.46 -2.63
N ILE A 67 7.83 -5.72 -3.66
CA ILE A 67 6.92 -4.87 -4.41
C ILE A 67 5.84 -5.73 -5.07
N SER A 68 6.24 -6.89 -5.61
CA SER A 68 5.30 -7.89 -6.12
C SER A 68 4.33 -8.34 -5.04
N ASN A 69 4.81 -8.68 -3.83
CA ASN A 69 3.95 -9.12 -2.74
C ASN A 69 2.97 -8.03 -2.28
N LEU A 70 3.44 -6.82 -2.01
CA LEU A 70 2.62 -5.69 -1.61
C LEU A 70 1.62 -5.29 -2.70
N TYR A 71 2.02 -5.34 -3.97
CA TYR A 71 1.15 -5.04 -5.09
C TYR A 71 0.05 -6.10 -5.26
N ASN A 72 0.39 -7.38 -5.12
CA ASN A 72 -0.60 -8.46 -5.15
C ASN A 72 -1.55 -8.39 -3.95
N GLU A 73 -1.04 -8.04 -2.78
CA GLU A 73 -1.83 -7.85 -1.57
C GLU A 73 -2.76 -6.64 -1.66
N ALA A 74 -2.32 -5.56 -2.31
CA ALA A 74 -3.15 -4.39 -2.62
C ALA A 74 -4.21 -4.65 -3.70
N LYS A 75 -4.06 -5.70 -4.53
CA LYS A 75 -5.08 -6.09 -5.51
C LYS A 75 -6.23 -6.87 -4.90
N ASN A 76 -5.92 -7.73 -3.93
CA ASN A 76 -6.92 -8.45 -3.14
C ASN A 76 -7.76 -7.49 -2.28
#